data_AF-A0A7G5LQS4-F1
#
_entry.id   AF-A0A7G5LQS4-F1
#
_cell.length_a   1.000
_cell.length_b   1.000
_cell.length_c   1.000
_cell.angle_alpha   90.00
_cell.angle_beta   90.00
_cell.angle_gamma   90.00
#
_symmetry.space_group_name_H-M   'P 1'
#
loop_
_entity.id
_entity.type
_entity.pdbx_description
1 polymer ?
#
loop_
_entity_poly.entity_id
_entity_poly.type
_entity_poly.pdbx_seq_one_letter_code
_entity_poly.pdbx_strand_id
1 'polypeptide(L)'
;MSDLQTLKNQLSSVLGHSSQFWPGKKPKLDDYYEAYLWAETIDVARVNLWSVKFINAGPSNDHFTFRMGPGLITNGTYTYALISKGSKAGELHIGVRVMGVSATLHEFDVLGLDQSYRSRPAHAQPDFSDVRFHIEAKFHKSDLSLGIGRGIVGLGQDCPGIEPFLVAKNEASPAVRPLVKHHGGHVVEHVFPGGPGVSPYFRNCVTAALDRW
;
A
#
# COMPACT_ATOMS: atom_id res chain seq x y z
N MET A 1 -23.51 7.58 -5.73
CA MET A 1 -22.71 6.39 -6.13
C MET A 1 -22.21 5.73 -4.84
N SER A 2 -22.19 4.39 -4.73
CA SER A 2 -21.69 3.73 -3.52
C SER A 2 -20.17 3.77 -3.45
N ASP A 3 -19.59 3.72 -2.24
CA ASP A 3 -18.13 3.72 -2.06
C ASP A 3 -17.44 2.61 -2.85
N LEU A 4 -18.06 1.42 -2.88
CA LEU A 4 -17.60 0.29 -3.68
C LEU A 4 -17.52 0.62 -5.17
N GLN A 5 -18.56 1.25 -5.72
CA GLN A 5 -18.58 1.59 -7.14
C GLN A 5 -17.55 2.68 -7.45
N THR A 6 -17.38 3.64 -6.55
CA THR A 6 -16.37 4.70 -6.67
C THR A 6 -14.95 4.11 -6.71
N LEU A 7 -14.61 3.21 -5.79
CA LEU A 7 -13.30 2.54 -5.77
C LEU A 7 -13.06 1.70 -7.03
N LYS A 8 -14.08 0.95 -7.49
CA LYS A 8 -14.00 0.20 -8.74
C LYS A 8 -13.72 1.09 -9.95
N ASN A 9 -14.45 2.20 -10.07
CA ASN A 9 -14.26 3.14 -11.18
C ASN A 9 -12.85 3.72 -11.17
N GLN A 10 -12.35 4.11 -10.00
CA GLN A 10 -11.01 4.68 -9.86
C GLN A 10 -9.90 3.65 -10.13
N LEU A 11 -10.07 2.40 -9.69
CA LEU A 11 -9.16 1.32 -10.06
C LEU A 11 -9.12 1.13 -11.58
N SER A 12 -10.28 1.10 -12.23
CA SER A 12 -10.38 0.98 -13.69
C SER A 12 -9.83 2.20 -14.43
N SER A 13 -9.82 3.40 -13.84
CA SER A 13 -9.19 4.56 -14.50
C SER A 13 -7.66 4.51 -14.43
N VAL A 14 -7.10 3.98 -13.34
CA VAL A 14 -5.65 3.91 -13.14
C VAL A 14 -5.01 2.67 -13.80
N LEU A 15 -5.67 1.51 -13.68
CA LEU A 15 -5.14 0.23 -14.14
C LEU A 15 -5.59 -0.13 -15.56
N GLY A 16 -6.63 0.54 -16.07
CA GLY A 16 -7.16 0.39 -17.42
C GLY A 16 -8.63 -0.02 -17.43
N HIS A 17 -9.41 0.51 -18.37
CA HIS A 17 -10.87 0.38 -18.37
C HIS A 17 -11.39 -1.06 -18.57
N SER A 18 -10.60 -1.93 -19.19
CA SER A 18 -10.92 -3.35 -19.34
C SER A 18 -10.57 -4.19 -18.11
N SER A 19 -9.99 -3.59 -17.07
CA SER A 19 -9.53 -4.32 -15.88
C SER A 19 -10.66 -4.99 -15.13
N GLN A 20 -10.45 -6.25 -14.79
CA GLN A 20 -11.26 -7.04 -13.88
C GLN A 20 -10.47 -7.25 -12.58
N PHE A 21 -11.16 -7.11 -11.46
CA PHE A 21 -10.57 -7.21 -10.13
C PHE A 21 -11.14 -8.42 -9.40
N TRP A 22 -10.26 -9.30 -8.93
CA TRP A 22 -10.57 -10.56 -8.25
C TRP A 22 -11.58 -11.46 -9.00
N PRO A 23 -11.25 -11.93 -10.22
CA PRO A 23 -12.15 -12.79 -11.00
C PRO A 23 -12.61 -14.01 -10.17
N GLY A 24 -13.93 -14.18 -10.05
CA GLY A 24 -14.54 -15.28 -9.30
C GLY A 24 -14.48 -15.17 -7.77
N LYS A 25 -14.07 -14.04 -7.19
CA LYS A 25 -14.08 -13.80 -5.74
C LYS A 25 -14.96 -12.61 -5.35
N LYS A 26 -15.18 -12.45 -4.04
CA LYS A 26 -15.99 -11.38 -3.45
C LYS A 26 -15.19 -10.63 -2.37
N PRO A 27 -14.31 -9.71 -2.76
CA PRO A 27 -13.58 -8.86 -1.82
C PRO A 27 -14.51 -7.96 -1.01
N LYS A 28 -14.06 -7.60 0.19
CA LYS A 28 -14.67 -6.61 1.07
C LYS A 28 -14.30 -5.20 0.61
N LEU A 29 -14.94 -4.20 1.21
CA LEU A 29 -14.70 -2.81 0.87
C LEU A 29 -13.27 -2.36 1.22
N ASP A 30 -12.71 -2.88 2.32
CA ASP A 30 -11.34 -2.59 2.76
C ASP A 30 -10.32 -3.12 1.73
N ASP A 31 -10.54 -4.33 1.18
CA ASP A 31 -9.69 -4.88 0.11
C ASP A 31 -9.66 -3.97 -1.14
N TYR A 32 -10.80 -3.38 -1.50
CA TYR A 32 -10.86 -2.38 -2.60
C TYR A 32 -10.13 -1.10 -2.26
N TYR A 33 -10.13 -0.69 -0.99
CA TYR A 33 -9.45 0.51 -0.55
C TYR A 33 -7.93 0.33 -0.56
N GLU A 34 -7.42 -0.80 -0.09
CA GLU A 34 -6.00 -1.14 -0.19
C GLU A 34 -5.54 -1.21 -1.65
N ALA A 35 -6.29 -1.89 -2.51
CA ALA A 35 -6.01 -1.92 -3.94
C ALA A 35 -6.01 -0.52 -4.58
N TYR A 36 -6.92 0.34 -4.13
CA TYR A 36 -6.97 1.72 -4.58
C TYR A 36 -5.70 2.50 -4.20
N LEU A 37 -5.25 2.43 -2.95
CA LEU A 37 -4.01 3.10 -2.51
C LEU A 37 -2.77 2.56 -3.24
N TRP A 38 -2.74 1.25 -3.51
CA TRP A 38 -1.69 0.63 -4.33
C TRP A 38 -1.72 1.15 -5.78
N ALA A 39 -2.92 1.26 -6.39
CA ALA A 39 -3.07 1.81 -7.72
C ALA A 39 -2.65 3.29 -7.79
N GLU A 40 -3.04 4.12 -6.82
CA GLU A 40 -2.56 5.50 -6.73
C GLU A 40 -1.04 5.57 -6.59
N THR A 41 -0.44 4.67 -5.83
CA THR A 41 1.03 4.57 -5.72
C THR A 41 1.69 4.28 -7.07
N ILE A 42 1.10 3.39 -7.88
CA ILE A 42 1.53 3.12 -9.25
C ILE A 42 1.38 4.34 -10.15
N ASP A 43 0.27 5.06 -10.04
CA ASP A 43 0.04 6.26 -10.83
C ASP A 43 1.08 7.34 -10.50
N VAL A 44 1.37 7.54 -9.21
CA VAL A 44 2.46 8.42 -8.76
C VAL A 44 3.80 7.97 -9.33
N ALA A 45 4.10 6.67 -9.31
CA ALA A 45 5.34 6.15 -9.89
C ALA A 45 5.44 6.47 -11.40
N ARG A 46 4.37 6.23 -12.17
CA ARG A 46 4.32 6.53 -13.61
C ARG A 46 4.49 8.01 -13.91
N VAL A 47 3.80 8.88 -13.18
CA VAL A 47 3.93 10.35 -13.32
C VAL A 47 5.36 10.79 -13.00
N ASN A 48 6.03 10.13 -12.05
CA ASN A 48 7.43 10.35 -11.72
C ASN A 48 8.43 9.57 -12.61
N LEU A 49 7.99 9.11 -13.79
CA LEU A 49 8.80 8.46 -14.82
C LEU A 49 9.42 7.11 -14.39
N TRP A 50 8.81 6.43 -13.42
CA TRP A 50 9.13 5.03 -13.17
C TRP A 50 8.45 4.15 -14.21
N SER A 51 9.18 3.16 -14.71
CA SER A 51 8.61 2.06 -15.48
C SER A 51 7.82 1.16 -14.55
N VAL A 52 6.65 0.67 -15.00
CA VAL A 52 5.80 -0.23 -14.22
C VAL A 52 5.46 -1.46 -15.05
N LYS A 53 5.71 -2.65 -14.50
CA LYS A 53 5.32 -3.93 -15.08
C LYS A 53 4.50 -4.72 -14.07
N PHE A 54 3.29 -5.09 -14.43
CA PHE A 54 2.48 -5.97 -13.60
C PHE A 54 2.89 -7.43 -13.77
N ILE A 55 2.89 -8.16 -12.67
CA ILE A 55 3.16 -9.60 -12.62
C ILE A 55 1.88 -10.31 -12.17
N ASN A 56 1.53 -11.41 -12.84
CA ASN A 56 0.29 -12.15 -12.61
C ASN A 56 -1.00 -11.34 -12.80
N ALA A 57 -1.01 -10.34 -13.69
CA ALA A 57 -2.20 -9.53 -14.02
C ALA A 57 -3.02 -10.08 -15.21
N GLY A 58 -2.98 -11.39 -15.43
CA GLY A 58 -3.47 -12.00 -16.67
C GLY A 58 -2.56 -11.73 -17.87
N PRO A 59 -2.81 -12.37 -19.02
CA PRO A 59 -1.95 -12.25 -20.22
C PRO A 59 -1.96 -10.85 -20.83
N SER A 60 -3.03 -10.08 -20.65
CA SER A 60 -3.21 -8.74 -21.22
C SER A 60 -3.10 -7.63 -20.17
N ASN A 61 -2.62 -7.93 -18.96
CA ASN A 61 -2.61 -7.00 -17.82
C ASN A 61 -3.99 -6.42 -17.48
N ASP A 62 -5.03 -7.23 -17.60
CA ASP A 62 -6.43 -6.89 -17.37
C ASP A 62 -7.10 -7.71 -16.27
N HIS A 63 -6.46 -8.75 -15.72
CA HIS A 63 -7.00 -9.58 -14.65
C HIS A 63 -6.16 -9.45 -13.38
N PHE A 64 -6.57 -8.54 -12.50
CA PHE A 64 -5.86 -8.27 -11.26
C PHE A 64 -6.45 -9.10 -10.12
N THR A 65 -5.61 -9.92 -9.48
CA THR A 65 -5.99 -10.69 -8.29
C THR A 65 -5.14 -10.20 -7.13
N PHE A 66 -5.66 -9.28 -6.32
CA PHE A 66 -4.97 -8.81 -5.13
C PHE A 66 -5.20 -9.75 -3.94
N ARG A 67 -4.43 -9.57 -2.88
CA ARG A 67 -4.73 -10.23 -1.60
C ARG A 67 -6.03 -9.65 -1.03
N MET A 68 -6.71 -10.43 -0.17
CA MET A 68 -7.93 -10.01 0.55
C MET A 68 -7.70 -10.13 2.06
N GLY A 69 -6.48 -9.82 2.49
CA GLY A 69 -5.97 -10.01 3.84
C GLY A 69 -4.53 -10.55 3.90
N PRO A 70 -4.01 -10.73 5.12
CA PRO A 70 -2.58 -10.86 5.33
C PRO A 70 -2.05 -12.17 4.78
N GLY A 71 -0.80 -12.14 4.32
CA GLY A 71 -0.01 -13.36 4.35
C GLY A 71 1.42 -13.21 3.88
N LEU A 72 2.07 -14.37 3.80
CA LEU A 72 3.47 -14.44 3.41
C LEU A 72 3.61 -14.08 1.93
N ILE A 73 4.70 -13.43 1.56
CA ILE A 73 4.97 -13.03 0.17
C ILE A 73 5.09 -14.25 -0.75
N THR A 74 5.46 -15.39 -0.16
CA THR A 74 5.61 -16.71 -0.79
C THR A 74 4.29 -17.41 -1.05
N ASN A 75 3.23 -17.04 -0.33
CA ASN A 75 1.98 -17.78 -0.35
C ASN A 75 1.05 -17.29 -1.47
N GLY A 76 0.81 -18.19 -2.42
CA GLY A 76 -0.18 -18.03 -3.47
C GLY A 76 0.26 -17.10 -4.61
N THR A 77 -0.55 -17.11 -5.67
CA THR A 77 -0.37 -16.25 -6.84
C THR A 77 -1.31 -15.06 -6.73
N TYR A 78 -0.74 -13.87 -6.65
CA TYR A 78 -1.46 -12.61 -6.65
C TYR A 78 -0.71 -11.59 -7.52
N THR A 79 -1.41 -10.56 -7.94
CA THR A 79 -0.88 -9.48 -8.77
C THR A 79 -0.06 -8.52 -7.91
N TYR A 80 1.11 -8.17 -8.41
CA TYR A 80 1.99 -7.15 -7.85
C TYR A 80 2.68 -6.39 -8.99
N ALA A 81 3.34 -5.28 -8.68
CA ALA A 81 4.02 -4.47 -9.69
C ALA A 81 5.53 -4.49 -9.47
N LEU A 82 6.29 -4.68 -10.55
CA LEU A 82 7.69 -4.30 -10.60
C LEU A 82 7.78 -2.85 -11.04
N ILE A 83 8.60 -2.06 -10.35
CA ILE A 83 8.86 -0.66 -10.69
C ILE A 83 10.35 -0.43 -10.88
N SER A 84 10.74 0.46 -11.80
CA SER A 84 12.15 0.85 -11.96
C SER A 84 12.35 2.25 -12.53
N LYS A 85 13.46 2.89 -12.15
CA LYS A 85 13.89 4.21 -12.67
C LYS A 85 15.42 4.30 -12.61
N GLY A 86 16.08 4.26 -13.78
CA GLY A 86 17.54 4.21 -13.84
C GLY A 86 18.08 2.95 -13.18
N SER A 87 18.97 3.11 -12.18
CA SER A 87 19.52 2.00 -11.39
C SER A 87 18.61 1.54 -10.23
N LYS A 88 17.52 2.25 -9.94
CA LYS A 88 16.57 1.90 -8.88
C LYS A 88 15.54 0.90 -9.39
N ALA A 89 15.25 -0.14 -8.62
CA ALA A 89 14.22 -1.12 -8.94
C ALA A 89 13.59 -1.71 -7.68
N GLY A 90 12.30 -2.03 -7.76
CA GLY A 90 11.51 -2.48 -6.62
C GLY A 90 10.26 -3.25 -7.00
N GLU A 91 9.54 -3.70 -5.98
CA GLU A 91 8.27 -4.38 -6.04
C GLU A 91 7.23 -3.63 -5.18
N LEU A 92 6.01 -3.48 -5.68
CA LEU A 92 4.87 -2.95 -4.93
C LEU A 92 3.84 -4.05 -4.68
N HIS A 93 3.51 -4.29 -3.42
CA HIS A 93 2.59 -5.34 -2.99
C HIS A 93 1.44 -4.81 -2.13
N ILE A 94 0.46 -5.69 -1.91
CA ILE A 94 -0.70 -5.48 -1.03
C ILE A 94 -0.78 -6.64 -0.05
N GLY A 95 -1.10 -6.38 1.23
CA GLY A 95 -1.45 -7.38 2.25
C GLY A 95 -0.33 -8.39 2.55
N VAL A 96 0.92 -7.94 2.50
CA VAL A 96 2.11 -8.79 2.71
C VAL A 96 2.60 -8.61 4.14
N ARG A 97 2.90 -9.72 4.81
CA ARG A 97 3.54 -9.67 6.13
C ARG A 97 5.01 -9.26 6.03
N VAL A 98 5.56 -8.62 7.05
CA VAL A 98 6.98 -8.29 7.13
C VAL A 98 7.46 -8.64 8.54
N MET A 99 8.67 -9.19 8.65
CA MET A 99 9.24 -9.55 9.94
C MET A 99 9.87 -8.32 10.62
N GLY A 100 9.40 -8.01 11.83
CA GLY A 100 10.02 -7.00 12.70
C GLY A 100 11.23 -7.53 13.47
N VAL A 101 11.91 -6.66 14.21
CA VAL A 101 13.07 -7.03 15.07
C VAL A 101 12.70 -8.01 16.18
N SER A 102 11.45 -8.01 16.63
CA SER A 102 10.93 -9.01 17.58
C SER A 102 10.68 -10.39 16.97
N ALA A 103 10.94 -10.57 15.67
CA ALA A 103 10.52 -11.72 14.86
C ALA A 103 8.99 -11.86 14.69
N THR A 104 8.21 -10.89 15.16
CA THR A 104 6.77 -10.83 14.89
C THR A 104 6.52 -10.46 13.42
N LEU A 105 5.55 -11.13 12.81
CA LEU A 105 5.08 -10.78 11.47
C LEU A 105 3.98 -9.74 11.54
N HIS A 106 4.20 -8.60 10.91
CA HIS A 106 3.25 -7.49 10.80
C HIS A 106 2.67 -7.44 9.40
N GLU A 107 1.37 -7.21 9.28
CA GLU A 107 0.75 -6.97 7.98
C GLU A 107 1.05 -5.56 7.50
N PHE A 108 1.44 -5.43 6.23
CA PHE A 108 1.63 -4.16 5.56
C PHE A 108 0.60 -4.08 4.43
N ASP A 109 -0.33 -3.14 4.54
CA ASP A 109 -1.51 -3.05 3.66
C ASP A 109 -1.07 -2.72 2.23
N VAL A 110 -0.19 -1.73 2.04
CA VAL A 110 0.54 -1.49 0.79
C VAL A 110 2.03 -1.32 1.09
N LEU A 111 2.85 -2.08 0.35
CA LEU A 111 4.25 -2.29 0.68
C LEU A 111 5.15 -2.06 -0.54
N GLY A 112 6.18 -1.23 -0.39
CA GLY A 112 7.30 -1.12 -1.32
C GLY A 112 8.53 -1.89 -0.82
N LEU A 113 9.05 -2.82 -1.62
CA LEU A 113 10.24 -3.62 -1.33
C LEU A 113 11.26 -3.50 -2.44
N ASP A 114 12.55 -3.60 -2.13
CA ASP A 114 13.58 -3.76 -3.16
C ASP A 114 13.30 -4.94 -4.10
N GLN A 115 13.86 -4.90 -5.31
CA GLN A 115 13.61 -5.94 -6.31
C GLN A 115 14.09 -7.32 -5.82
N SER A 116 13.37 -8.36 -6.27
CA SER A 116 13.76 -9.77 -6.28
C SER A 116 13.30 -10.62 -5.10
N TYR A 117 12.41 -10.15 -4.22
CA TYR A 117 11.95 -11.00 -3.11
C TYR A 117 11.21 -12.24 -3.61
N ARG A 118 10.38 -12.09 -4.65
CA ARG A 118 9.68 -13.24 -5.22
C ARG A 118 10.54 -14.10 -6.15
N SER A 119 11.64 -13.56 -6.67
CA SER A 119 12.56 -14.30 -7.55
C SER A 119 13.81 -14.85 -6.84
N ARG A 120 14.06 -14.49 -5.57
CA ARG A 120 15.17 -15.02 -4.77
C ARG A 120 14.99 -16.53 -4.55
N PRO A 121 16.05 -17.35 -4.74
CA PRO A 121 15.97 -18.82 -4.63
C PRO A 121 15.46 -19.35 -3.28
N ALA A 122 15.66 -18.58 -2.21
CA ALA A 122 15.26 -18.97 -0.86
C ALA A 122 13.82 -18.59 -0.50
N HIS A 123 13.13 -17.78 -1.33
CA HIS A 123 11.78 -17.27 -1.05
C HIS A 123 11.59 -16.86 0.42
N ALA A 124 12.56 -16.13 0.99
CA ALA A 124 12.47 -15.71 2.38
C ALA A 124 11.41 -14.60 2.52
N GLN A 125 10.73 -14.60 3.67
CA GLN A 125 9.86 -13.50 4.03
C GLN A 125 10.69 -12.22 4.17
N PRO A 126 10.24 -11.06 3.64
CA PRO A 126 10.94 -9.81 3.86
C PRO A 126 10.96 -9.46 5.34
N ASP A 127 12.07 -8.89 5.78
CA ASP A 127 12.19 -8.22 7.06
C ASP A 127 12.04 -6.71 6.91
N PHE A 128 11.93 -6.00 8.03
CA PHE A 128 11.71 -4.56 8.04
C PHE A 128 12.80 -3.77 7.29
N SER A 129 14.03 -4.28 7.19
CA SER A 129 15.15 -3.60 6.51
C SER A 129 15.04 -3.62 4.99
N ASP A 130 14.18 -4.50 4.46
CA ASP A 130 13.86 -4.62 3.05
C ASP A 130 12.81 -3.60 2.58
N VAL A 131 12.13 -2.95 3.53
CA VAL A 131 11.01 -2.06 3.28
C VAL A 131 11.50 -0.67 2.90
N ARG A 132 10.95 -0.15 1.80
CA ARG A 132 11.26 1.20 1.30
C ARG A 132 10.19 2.21 1.68
N PHE A 133 8.94 1.78 1.71
CA PHE A 133 7.86 2.49 2.37
C PHE A 133 6.71 1.56 2.70
N HIS A 134 5.86 2.03 3.60
CA HIS A 134 4.66 1.34 4.04
C HIS A 134 3.49 2.33 4.09
N ILE A 135 2.36 1.92 3.53
CA ILE A 135 1.08 2.60 3.72
C ILE A 135 0.16 1.65 4.49
N GLU A 136 -0.26 2.10 5.67
CA GLU A 136 -1.31 1.48 6.46
C GLU A 136 -2.66 2.10 6.04
N ALA A 137 -3.57 1.29 5.52
CA ALA A 137 -4.87 1.69 5.06
C ALA A 137 -5.92 1.55 6.17
N LYS A 138 -6.69 2.61 6.41
CA LYS A 138 -7.80 2.59 7.36
C LYS A 138 -9.09 3.12 6.74
N PHE A 139 -9.91 2.18 6.30
CA PHE A 139 -11.24 2.43 5.75
C PHE A 139 -12.34 2.31 6.83
N HIS A 140 -12.24 3.12 7.89
CA HIS A 140 -13.28 3.12 8.92
C HIS A 140 -14.50 3.97 8.50
N LYS A 141 -15.65 3.75 9.14
CA LYS A 141 -16.81 4.66 9.07
C LYS A 141 -16.76 5.75 10.14
N SER A 142 -15.93 5.57 11.16
CA SER A 142 -15.68 6.53 12.24
C SER A 142 -14.27 7.11 12.13
N ASP A 143 -14.00 8.11 12.95
CA ASP A 143 -12.68 8.72 13.04
C ASP A 143 -11.64 7.73 13.58
N LEU A 144 -10.37 7.95 13.23
CA LEU A 144 -9.27 7.13 13.74
C LEU A 144 -9.07 7.36 15.23
N SER A 145 -9.16 6.28 16.00
CA SER A 145 -8.94 6.32 17.44
C SER A 145 -7.46 6.45 17.80
N LEU A 146 -7.18 6.94 19.01
CA LEU A 146 -5.81 6.96 19.55
C LEU A 146 -5.17 5.56 19.60
N GLY A 147 -5.97 4.50 19.71
CA GLY A 147 -5.49 3.12 19.66
C GLY A 147 -4.80 2.78 18.34
N ILE A 148 -5.35 3.26 17.21
CA ILE A 148 -4.74 3.08 15.89
C ILE A 148 -3.39 3.82 15.83
N GLY A 149 -3.35 5.08 16.31
CA GLY A 149 -2.11 5.84 16.37
C GLY A 149 -1.02 5.15 17.21
N ARG A 150 -1.38 4.58 18.36
CA ARG A 150 -0.46 3.80 19.20
C ARG A 150 0.00 2.50 18.50
N GLY A 151 -0.87 1.85 17.75
CA GLY A 151 -0.52 0.68 16.94
C GLY A 151 0.57 1.01 15.93
N ILE A 152 0.44 2.14 15.22
CA ILE A 152 1.46 2.60 14.25
C ILE A 152 2.79 2.94 14.92
N VAL A 153 2.75 3.56 16.11
CA VAL A 153 3.97 3.79 16.88
C VAL A 153 4.63 2.46 17.26
N GLY A 154 3.86 1.49 17.75
CA GLY A 154 4.35 0.15 18.06
C GLY A 154 4.97 -0.55 16.86
N LEU A 155 4.32 -0.46 15.69
CA LEU A 155 4.86 -0.97 14.43
C LEU A 155 6.20 -0.31 14.09
N GLY A 156 6.32 1.01 14.20
CA GLY A 156 7.57 1.72 13.94
C GLY A 156 8.70 1.37 14.93
N GLN A 157 8.36 0.97 16.16
CA GLN A 157 9.36 0.45 17.12
C GLN A 157 9.85 -0.94 16.73
N ASP A 158 8.95 -1.82 16.27
CA ASP A 158 9.32 -3.18 15.89
C ASP A 158 9.89 -3.30 14.46
N CYS A 159 9.66 -2.29 13.62
CA CYS A 159 10.18 -2.19 12.28
C CYS A 159 10.98 -0.88 12.14
N PRO A 160 12.16 -0.76 12.79
CA PRO A 160 12.89 0.50 12.85
C PRO A 160 13.36 0.93 11.45
N GLY A 161 13.25 2.23 11.17
CA GLY A 161 13.66 2.80 9.88
C GLY A 161 12.57 2.77 8.80
N ILE A 162 11.45 2.08 9.03
CA ILE A 162 10.28 2.27 8.16
C ILE A 162 9.65 3.63 8.45
N GLU A 163 9.14 4.27 7.40
CA GLU A 163 8.37 5.50 7.51
C GLU A 163 6.89 5.17 7.24
N PRO A 164 6.08 4.95 8.30
CA PRO A 164 4.71 4.50 8.12
C PRO A 164 3.80 5.65 7.69
N PHE A 165 3.03 5.45 6.62
CA PHE A 165 1.96 6.34 6.21
C PHE A 165 0.63 5.79 6.72
N LEU A 166 0.08 6.36 7.78
CA LEU A 166 -1.30 6.09 8.20
C LEU A 166 -2.26 6.85 7.30
N VAL A 167 -2.92 6.12 6.39
CA VAL A 167 -3.80 6.67 5.37
C VAL A 167 -5.24 6.30 5.67
N ALA A 168 -6.11 7.30 5.77
CA ALA A 168 -7.50 7.10 6.14
C ALA A 168 -8.47 7.86 5.23
N LYS A 169 -9.65 7.27 5.04
CA LYS A 169 -10.78 7.95 4.38
C LYS A 169 -11.39 9.05 5.25
N ASN A 170 -11.39 8.89 6.57
CA ASN A 170 -11.97 9.86 7.50
C ASN A 170 -10.89 10.66 8.24
N GLU A 171 -11.35 11.57 9.08
CA GLU A 171 -10.51 12.33 10.00
C GLU A 171 -9.98 11.42 11.12
N ALA A 172 -8.81 11.76 11.66
CA ALA A 172 -8.26 11.14 12.86
C ALA A 172 -8.58 12.01 14.06
N SER A 173 -8.74 11.38 15.22
CA SER A 173 -8.85 12.16 16.46
C SER A 173 -7.64 13.11 16.62
N PRO A 174 -7.81 14.31 17.20
CA PRO A 174 -6.75 15.33 17.25
C PRO A 174 -5.43 14.88 17.89
N ALA A 175 -5.46 13.80 18.69
CA ALA A 175 -4.28 13.23 19.34
C ALA A 175 -3.46 12.29 18.45
N VAL A 176 -4.03 11.74 17.36
CA VAL A 176 -3.35 10.76 16.50
C VAL A 176 -2.21 11.41 15.71
N ARG A 177 -2.49 12.54 15.06
CA ARG A 177 -1.50 13.24 14.22
C ARG A 177 -0.25 13.68 15.00
N PRO A 178 -0.36 14.34 16.17
CA PRO A 178 0.82 14.67 16.99
C PRO A 178 1.61 13.43 17.42
N LEU A 179 0.92 12.36 17.84
CA LEU A 179 1.56 11.12 18.28
C LEU A 179 2.36 10.46 17.14
N VAL A 180 1.72 10.20 16.00
CA VAL A 180 2.36 9.52 14.87
C VAL A 180 3.52 10.36 14.33
N LYS A 181 3.34 11.69 14.20
CA LYS A 181 4.38 12.59 13.72
C LYS A 181 5.58 12.68 14.68
N HIS A 182 5.35 12.65 16.00
CA HIS A 182 6.43 12.64 16.98
C HIS A 182 7.37 11.44 16.81
N HIS A 183 6.83 10.30 16.38
CA HIS A 183 7.58 9.07 16.10
C HIS A 183 7.98 8.91 14.62
N GLY A 184 7.94 9.97 13.82
CA GLY A 184 8.43 9.96 12.44
C GLY A 184 7.48 9.38 11.39
N GLY A 185 6.24 9.04 11.75
CA GLY A 185 5.21 8.62 10.78
C GLY A 185 4.43 9.79 10.18
N HIS A 186 3.63 9.50 9.15
CA HIS A 186 2.72 10.46 8.53
C HIS A 186 1.27 10.05 8.71
N VAL A 187 0.39 11.04 8.85
CA VAL A 187 -1.06 10.84 8.87
C VAL A 187 -1.67 11.59 7.71
N VAL A 188 -2.34 10.86 6.82
CA VAL A 188 -3.01 11.40 5.64
C VAL A 188 -4.48 11.05 5.73
N GLU A 189 -5.32 12.08 5.89
CA GLU A 189 -6.76 11.95 6.11
C GLU A 189 -7.51 12.30 4.83
N HIS A 190 -8.79 11.93 4.75
CA HIS A 190 -9.66 12.22 3.61
C HIS A 190 -9.16 11.64 2.28
N VAL A 191 -8.36 10.57 2.32
CA VAL A 191 -7.85 9.88 1.13
C VAL A 191 -8.92 8.94 0.61
N PHE A 192 -9.70 9.39 -0.35
CA PHE A 192 -10.72 8.64 -1.06
C PHE A 192 -10.97 9.27 -2.44
N PRO A 193 -11.31 8.53 -3.51
CA PRO A 193 -11.42 9.12 -4.85
C PRO A 193 -12.34 10.35 -4.89
N GLY A 194 -11.83 11.46 -5.44
CA GLY A 194 -12.51 12.76 -5.48
C GLY A 194 -12.51 13.54 -4.15
N GLY A 195 -11.97 12.96 -3.08
CA GLY A 195 -11.80 13.60 -1.77
C GLY A 195 -10.56 14.51 -1.71
N PRO A 196 -10.56 15.49 -0.79
CA PRO A 196 -9.48 16.47 -0.68
C PRO A 196 -8.15 15.86 -0.21
N GLY A 197 -8.15 14.68 0.42
CA GLY A 197 -6.94 14.01 0.91
C GLY A 197 -6.16 13.24 -0.16
N VAL A 198 -6.80 12.88 -1.28
CA VAL A 198 -6.09 12.35 -2.46
C VAL A 198 -5.27 13.46 -3.13
N SER A 199 -5.61 14.73 -2.87
CA SER A 199 -4.87 15.91 -3.31
C SER A 199 -3.46 15.96 -2.68
N PRO A 200 -2.57 16.90 -3.08
CA PRO A 200 -1.12 16.69 -3.18
C PRO A 200 -0.42 15.91 -2.07
N TYR A 201 -0.87 16.00 -0.81
CA TYR A 201 -0.14 15.45 0.32
C TYR A 201 0.12 13.93 0.25
N PHE A 202 -0.90 13.08 -0.02
CA PHE A 202 -0.66 11.63 -0.18
C PHE A 202 0.37 11.37 -1.29
N ARG A 203 0.14 11.97 -2.47
CA ARG A 203 0.98 11.78 -3.65
C ARG A 203 2.39 12.35 -3.43
N ASN A 204 2.55 13.43 -2.66
CA ASN A 204 3.82 14.02 -2.27
C ASN A 204 4.59 13.11 -1.31
N CYS A 205 3.92 12.50 -0.32
CA CYS A 205 4.53 11.50 0.55
C CYS A 205 5.06 10.31 -0.26
N VAL A 206 4.24 9.78 -1.17
CA VAL A 206 4.66 8.67 -2.06
C VAL A 206 5.79 9.09 -3.00
N THR A 207 5.71 10.28 -3.60
CA THR A 207 6.78 10.81 -4.47
C THR A 207 8.09 10.94 -3.70
N ALA A 208 8.05 11.51 -2.50
CA ALA A 208 9.23 11.66 -1.67
C ALA A 208 9.81 10.30 -1.26
N ALA A 209 8.98 9.30 -0.98
CA ALA A 209 9.43 7.93 -0.71
C ALA A 209 10.12 7.30 -1.94
N LEU A 210 9.53 7.45 -3.13
CA LEU A 210 10.14 6.99 -4.39
C LEU A 210 11.47 7.69 -4.68
N ASP A 211 11.58 8.99 -4.40
CA ASP A 211 12.82 9.75 -4.61
C ASP A 211 13.95 9.31 -3.67
N ARG A 212 13.61 8.89 -2.45
CA ARG A 212 14.55 8.32 -1.46
C ARG A 212 14.93 6.87 -1.70
N TRP A 213 14.17 6.15 -2.54
CA TRP A 213 14.42 4.74 -2.86
C TRP A 213 15.85 4.51 -3.33
#